data_AF-A0A1I1ZS93-F1
#
_entry.id   AF-A0A1I1ZS93-F1
#
_cell.length_a   1.000
_cell.length_b   1.000
_cell.length_c   1.000
_cell.angle_alpha   90.00
_cell.angle_beta   90.00
_cell.angle_gamma   90.00
#
_symmetry.space_group_name_H-M   'P 1'
#
loop_
_entity.id
_entity.type
_entity.pdbx_description
1 polymer ?
#
loop_
_entity_poly.entity_id
_entity_poly.type
_entity_poly.pdbx_seq_one_letter_code
_entity_poly.pdbx_strand_id
1 'polypeptide(L)'
;MKKSVILAGVVSLSLMATTAFAAPGNQGKNEATIKVEAKGATVSDSVYGDGKNDGSKGLQNAYGNVKDKPAGVRIAELLKTKYNIDVNADTSLATLVNTLEKDGELKAAEEVQAEIVSQDPTNIEEYKKLSKIKIKLGNKSVKVYVNGKTLGTEVSPVVESGRTFVPFRAISESLDAIVTYDNVSKTVTVTRDGIVVKLTLGSKIATINGKAVTLDVAGKVKSNRVFVPLRFLSEALNTNVTWDKETSSAIIIDKNTEA
;
A
#
# COMPACT_ATOMS: atom_id res chain seq x y z
N MET A 1 -29.15 -11.62 -3.32
CA MET A 1 -29.50 -10.27 -3.80
C MET A 1 -28.48 -9.28 -3.26
N LYS A 2 -27.89 -8.46 -4.14
CA LYS A 2 -26.81 -7.49 -3.87
C LYS A 2 -27.28 -6.27 -3.07
N LYS A 3 -26.35 -5.62 -2.36
CA LYS A 3 -26.20 -4.15 -2.15
C LYS A 3 -24.86 -3.94 -1.42
N SER A 4 -23.74 -3.67 -2.12
CA SER A 4 -23.21 -2.36 -2.57
C SER A 4 -23.30 -1.25 -1.51
N VAL A 5 -22.14 -0.81 -1.01
CA VAL A 5 -21.96 0.50 -0.39
C VAL A 5 -20.77 1.17 -1.07
N ILE A 6 -21.03 2.40 -1.53
CA ILE A 6 -20.15 3.26 -2.33
C ILE A 6 -19.37 4.19 -1.39
N LEU A 7 -18.12 4.43 -1.78
CA LEU A 7 -17.13 5.33 -1.19
C LEU A 7 -17.42 6.81 -1.59
N ALA A 8 -17.36 7.74 -0.64
CA ALA A 8 -17.18 9.19 -0.87
C ALA A 8 -16.63 9.77 0.46
N GLY A 9 -15.61 10.62 0.53
CA GLY A 9 -15.09 11.61 -0.41
C GLY A 9 -14.97 12.93 0.38
N VAL A 10 -13.73 13.34 0.69
CA VAL A 10 -13.39 14.52 1.51
C VAL A 10 -13.67 15.80 0.73
N VAL A 11 -14.30 16.82 1.33
CA VAL A 11 -14.27 18.21 0.84
C VAL A 11 -14.21 19.19 2.02
N SER A 12 -13.13 19.97 2.07
CA SER A 12 -12.89 21.09 2.98
C SER A 12 -13.80 22.28 2.66
N LEU A 13 -14.35 22.95 3.67
CA LEU A 13 -15.21 24.13 3.53
C LEU A 13 -14.49 25.38 4.02
N SER A 14 -14.23 26.35 3.14
CA SER A 14 -13.78 27.71 3.50
C SER A 14 -14.99 28.61 3.77
N LEU A 15 -14.95 29.38 4.86
CA LEU A 15 -15.99 30.31 5.24
C LEU A 15 -15.68 31.71 4.70
N MET A 16 -16.61 32.32 3.96
CA MET A 16 -16.65 33.78 3.77
C MET A 16 -18.03 34.30 4.13
N ALA A 17 -18.06 35.20 5.12
CA ALA A 17 -19.24 35.92 5.55
C ALA A 17 -19.47 37.13 4.64
N THR A 18 -20.71 37.33 4.20
CA THR A 18 -21.19 38.61 3.66
C THR A 18 -22.48 38.98 4.38
N THR A 19 -22.49 40.19 4.94
CA THR A 19 -23.61 40.82 5.61
C THR A 19 -24.45 41.61 4.60
N ALA A 20 -25.77 41.58 4.74
CA ALA A 20 -26.64 42.62 4.17
C ALA A 20 -27.93 42.78 5.01
N PHE A 21 -28.36 44.03 5.08
CA PHE A 21 -29.33 44.67 5.97
C PHE A 21 -30.42 45.31 5.08
N ALA A 22 -31.73 45.15 5.42
CA ALA A 22 -32.82 46.17 5.30
C ALA A 22 -34.27 45.58 5.31
N ALA A 23 -34.98 45.82 6.43
CA ALA A 23 -36.29 46.52 6.60
C ALA A 23 -37.62 46.01 5.92
N PRO A 24 -38.85 46.46 6.36
CA PRO A 24 -39.83 45.59 7.02
C PRO A 24 -41.31 45.65 6.54
N GLY A 25 -42.15 44.73 7.03
CA GLY A 25 -43.64 44.74 7.01
C GLY A 25 -44.25 43.60 6.18
N ASN A 26 -45.32 42.88 6.54
CA ASN A 26 -46.26 42.91 7.66
C ASN A 26 -46.99 41.54 7.72
N GLN A 27 -47.05 40.97 8.93
CA GLN A 27 -47.99 40.01 9.52
C GLN A 27 -48.71 38.91 8.71
N GLY A 28 -48.39 37.68 9.09
CA GLY A 28 -49.29 36.52 9.08
C GLY A 28 -48.78 35.51 10.11
N LYS A 29 -49.26 35.62 11.35
CA LYS A 29 -48.90 34.75 12.48
C LYS A 29 -49.41 33.33 12.21
N ASN A 30 -48.50 32.37 12.08
CA ASN A 30 -48.65 30.96 12.49
C ASN A 30 -47.32 30.24 12.28
N GLU A 31 -46.33 30.52 13.13
CA GLU A 31 -45.18 29.62 13.30
C GLU A 31 -45.20 29.16 14.75
N ALA A 32 -45.61 27.90 14.93
CA ALA A 32 -45.37 27.19 16.17
C ALA A 32 -43.87 27.22 16.45
N THR A 33 -43.49 27.84 17.56
CA THR A 33 -42.11 27.85 18.03
C THR A 33 -41.69 26.41 18.33
N ILE A 34 -41.05 25.75 17.38
CA ILE A 34 -40.27 24.56 17.69
C ILE A 34 -39.04 25.08 18.42
N LYS A 35 -39.08 25.00 19.75
CA LYS A 35 -37.86 24.99 20.54
C LYS A 35 -37.07 23.75 20.09
N VAL A 36 -36.18 23.93 19.12
CA VAL A 36 -35.07 23.01 18.96
C VAL A 36 -34.16 23.30 20.13
N GLU A 37 -34.41 22.60 21.25
CA GLU A 37 -33.31 22.30 22.16
C GLU A 37 -32.25 21.66 21.30
N ALA A 38 -31.17 22.40 21.03
CA ALA A 38 -29.97 21.82 20.50
C ALA A 38 -29.47 20.83 21.55
N LYS A 39 -30.02 19.61 21.52
CA LYS A 39 -29.34 18.44 22.05
C LYS A 39 -28.14 18.28 21.13
N GLY A 40 -27.10 19.07 21.44
CA GLY A 40 -25.78 18.82 20.90
C GLY A 40 -25.56 17.33 21.12
N ALA A 41 -25.34 16.60 20.04
CA ALA A 41 -24.75 15.27 20.15
C ALA A 41 -23.32 15.48 20.63
N THR A 42 -23.18 15.87 21.90
CA THR A 42 -21.93 15.86 22.61
C THR A 42 -21.60 14.40 22.82
N VAL A 43 -20.43 14.02 22.35
CA VAL A 43 -19.87 12.69 22.60
C VAL A 43 -19.95 12.43 24.11
N SER A 44 -20.64 11.36 24.54
CA SER A 44 -21.03 11.14 25.95
C SER A 44 -19.83 10.99 26.88
N ASP A 45 -19.99 11.22 28.19
CA ASP A 45 -18.96 11.05 29.24
C ASP A 45 -18.32 9.64 29.27
N SER A 46 -18.99 8.65 28.67
CA SER A 46 -18.45 7.32 28.41
C SER A 46 -17.26 7.31 27.42
N VAL A 47 -17.05 8.41 26.70
CA VAL A 47 -15.95 8.61 25.74
C VAL A 47 -14.83 9.49 26.32
N TYR A 48 -15.13 10.38 27.28
CA TYR A 48 -14.13 11.29 27.84
C TYR A 48 -13.52 10.82 29.17
N GLY A 49 -14.32 10.42 30.17
CA GLY A 49 -13.78 10.06 31.49
C GLY A 49 -13.05 11.20 32.21
N ASP A 50 -12.88 11.06 33.52
CA ASP A 50 -12.52 12.14 34.45
C ASP A 50 -11.31 12.98 33.98
N GLY A 51 -11.58 14.23 33.59
CA GLY A 51 -10.62 15.32 33.61
C GLY A 51 -9.55 15.37 32.52
N LYS A 52 -9.52 14.45 31.54
CA LYS A 52 -8.60 14.54 30.38
C LYS A 52 -9.35 14.41 29.06
N ASN A 53 -9.61 15.54 28.42
CA ASN A 53 -10.16 15.63 27.07
C ASN A 53 -9.12 15.23 26.00
N ASP A 54 -8.38 14.15 26.21
CA ASP A 54 -7.25 13.74 25.35
C ASP A 54 -7.63 12.68 24.30
N GLY A 55 -8.84 12.11 24.39
CA GLY A 55 -9.36 11.11 23.45
C GLY A 55 -8.89 9.68 23.72
N SER A 56 -8.09 9.44 24.77
CA SER A 56 -7.56 8.12 25.13
C SER A 56 -8.65 7.09 25.44
N LYS A 57 -9.72 7.49 26.14
CA LYS A 57 -10.84 6.60 26.51
C LYS A 57 -11.68 6.18 25.30
N GLY A 58 -11.87 7.06 24.32
CA GLY A 58 -12.46 6.71 23.03
C GLY A 58 -11.65 5.67 22.27
N LEU A 59 -10.31 5.78 22.29
CA LEU A 59 -9.40 4.80 21.69
C LEU A 59 -9.42 3.46 22.45
N GLN A 60 -9.48 3.45 23.78
CA GLN A 60 -9.62 2.20 24.55
C GLN A 60 -10.94 1.48 24.25
N ASN A 61 -12.04 2.22 24.12
CA ASN A 61 -13.32 1.66 23.72
C ASN A 61 -13.26 1.08 22.29
N ALA A 62 -12.63 1.80 21.37
CA ALA A 62 -12.41 1.31 20.00
C ALA A 62 -11.56 0.03 20.01
N TYR A 63 -10.47 0.00 20.80
CA TYR A 63 -9.64 -1.19 20.99
C TYR A 63 -10.46 -2.39 21.45
N GLY A 64 -11.31 -2.24 22.47
CA GLY A 64 -12.16 -3.34 22.94
C GLY A 64 -13.03 -3.97 21.86
N ASN A 65 -13.49 -3.17 20.89
CA ASN A 65 -14.32 -3.63 19.77
C ASN A 65 -13.54 -4.31 18.63
N VAL A 66 -12.24 -4.06 18.55
CA VAL A 66 -11.40 -4.52 17.43
C VAL A 66 -10.10 -5.21 17.89
N LYS A 67 -9.98 -5.58 19.17
CA LYS A 67 -8.77 -6.19 19.76
C LYS A 67 -8.30 -7.43 19.00
N ASP A 68 -9.23 -8.18 18.41
CA ASP A 68 -8.98 -9.41 17.66
C ASP A 68 -8.84 -9.14 16.14
N LYS A 69 -8.73 -7.86 15.73
CA LYS A 69 -8.64 -7.42 14.33
C LYS A 69 -7.34 -6.65 14.09
N PRO A 70 -6.92 -6.47 12.82
CA PRO A 70 -5.75 -5.66 12.47
C PRO A 70 -5.78 -4.25 13.06
N ALA A 71 -6.96 -3.63 13.09
CA ALA A 71 -7.17 -2.31 13.69
C ALA A 71 -6.90 -2.28 15.20
N GLY A 72 -7.11 -3.38 15.93
CA GLY A 72 -6.84 -3.47 17.37
C GLY A 72 -5.38 -3.25 17.71
N VAL A 73 -4.45 -3.85 16.95
CA VAL A 73 -3.01 -3.66 17.19
C VAL A 73 -2.58 -2.22 16.94
N ARG A 74 -3.13 -1.56 15.91
CA ARG A 74 -2.86 -0.15 15.66
C ARG A 74 -3.40 0.76 16.73
N ILE A 75 -4.59 0.47 17.24
CA ILE A 75 -5.15 1.24 18.35
C ILE A 75 -4.35 0.99 19.63
N ALA A 76 -3.90 -0.24 19.90
CA ALA A 76 -3.02 -0.54 21.02
C ALA A 76 -1.66 0.20 20.92
N GLU A 77 -1.06 0.24 19.73
CA GLU A 77 0.17 1.00 19.44
C GLU A 77 -0.04 2.51 19.65
N LEU A 78 -1.15 3.07 19.18
CA LEU A 78 -1.51 4.47 19.41
C LEU A 78 -1.74 4.79 20.89
N LEU A 79 -2.41 3.88 21.63
CA LEU A 79 -2.63 4.01 23.07
C LEU A 79 -1.31 4.05 23.84
N LYS A 80 -0.35 3.20 23.45
CA LYS A 80 0.98 3.15 24.05
C LYS A 80 1.82 4.37 23.68
N THR A 81 1.94 4.70 22.40
CA THR A 81 2.85 5.76 21.91
C THR A 81 2.38 7.17 22.26
N LYS A 82 1.07 7.45 22.19
CA LYS A 82 0.54 8.80 22.37
C LYS A 82 0.08 9.08 23.80
N TYR A 83 -0.36 8.04 24.53
CA TYR A 83 -0.96 8.21 25.86
C TYR A 83 -0.25 7.41 26.95
N ASN A 84 0.79 6.63 26.62
CA ASN A 84 1.51 5.76 27.54
C ASN A 84 0.59 4.76 28.27
N ILE A 85 -0.44 4.28 27.56
CA ILE A 85 -1.42 3.31 28.05
C ILE A 85 -1.12 1.96 27.41
N ASP A 86 -0.68 1.01 28.23
CA ASP A 86 -0.45 -0.36 27.78
C ASP A 86 -1.73 -1.19 27.95
N VAL A 87 -2.36 -1.56 26.84
CA VAL A 87 -3.63 -2.32 26.82
C VAL A 87 -3.44 -3.81 26.56
N ASN A 88 -2.22 -4.28 26.26
CA ASN A 88 -1.86 -5.70 26.24
C ASN A 88 -0.34 -5.89 26.01
N ALA A 89 0.31 -6.69 26.86
CA ALA A 89 1.76 -6.74 27.02
C ALA A 89 2.56 -7.54 25.96
N ASP A 90 1.92 -8.25 25.02
CA ASP A 90 2.65 -9.17 24.13
C ASP A 90 2.04 -9.29 22.71
N THR A 91 1.64 -8.15 22.15
CA THR A 91 0.95 -8.09 20.85
C THR A 91 1.85 -7.50 19.79
N SER A 92 2.90 -8.25 19.43
CA SER A 92 3.60 -7.96 18.17
C SER A 92 2.63 -8.22 16.99
N LEU A 93 2.76 -7.44 15.91
CA LEU A 93 2.00 -7.71 14.68
C LEU A 93 2.22 -9.15 14.20
N ALA A 94 3.42 -9.71 14.42
CA ALA A 94 3.73 -11.11 14.13
C ALA A 94 2.92 -12.11 14.97
N THR A 95 2.71 -11.83 16.26
CA THR A 95 1.84 -12.65 17.13
C THR A 95 0.39 -12.63 16.62
N LEU A 96 -0.11 -11.47 16.18
CA LEU A 96 -1.45 -11.35 15.60
C LEU A 96 -1.57 -12.17 14.30
N VAL A 97 -0.59 -12.12 13.39
CA VAL A 97 -0.61 -12.92 12.15
C VAL A 97 -0.76 -14.40 12.48
N ASN A 98 0.03 -14.93 13.42
CA ASN A 98 -0.03 -16.34 13.80
C ASN A 98 -1.40 -16.73 14.37
N THR A 99 -2.02 -15.87 15.20
CA THR A 99 -3.36 -16.08 15.73
C THR A 99 -4.41 -16.08 14.62
N LEU A 100 -4.39 -15.09 13.73
CA LEU A 100 -5.33 -15.00 12.61
C LEU A 100 -5.21 -16.18 11.65
N GLU A 101 -3.99 -16.66 11.37
CA GLU A 101 -3.80 -17.86 10.56
C GLU A 101 -4.36 -19.12 11.24
N LYS A 102 -4.18 -19.25 12.56
CA LYS A 102 -4.72 -20.37 13.35
C LYS A 102 -6.24 -20.37 13.39
N ASP A 103 -6.84 -19.18 13.46
CA ASP A 103 -8.29 -19.00 13.50
C ASP A 103 -8.94 -19.10 12.10
N GLY A 104 -8.14 -19.27 11.04
CA GLY A 104 -8.63 -19.39 9.66
C GLY A 104 -8.94 -18.06 8.99
N GLU A 105 -8.67 -16.93 9.66
CA GLU A 105 -8.87 -15.56 9.18
C GLU A 105 -7.73 -15.13 8.23
N LEU A 106 -7.46 -15.93 7.20
CA LEU A 106 -6.32 -15.78 6.30
C LEU A 106 -6.27 -14.42 5.59
N LYS A 107 -7.43 -13.80 5.33
CA LYS A 107 -7.50 -12.48 4.70
C LYS A 107 -7.03 -11.38 5.66
N ALA A 108 -7.46 -11.44 6.91
CA ALA A 108 -6.97 -10.51 7.93
C ALA A 108 -5.47 -10.73 8.19
N ALA A 109 -5.02 -11.98 8.21
CA ALA A 109 -3.61 -12.31 8.34
C ALA A 109 -2.76 -11.73 7.18
N GLU A 110 -3.27 -11.78 5.95
CA GLU A 110 -2.61 -11.19 4.78
C GLU A 110 -2.47 -9.67 4.92
N GLU A 111 -3.53 -8.99 5.35
CA GLU A 111 -3.53 -7.53 5.54
C GLU A 111 -2.51 -7.10 6.61
N VAL A 112 -2.49 -7.80 7.75
CA VAL A 112 -1.52 -7.53 8.83
C VAL A 112 -0.09 -7.81 8.36
N GLN A 113 0.12 -8.92 7.66
CA GLN A 113 1.44 -9.29 7.18
C GLN A 113 1.95 -8.35 6.09
N ALA A 114 1.08 -7.84 5.23
CA ALA A 114 1.43 -6.80 4.25
C ALA A 114 1.85 -5.50 4.93
N GLU A 115 1.19 -5.17 6.04
CA GLU A 115 1.54 -4.01 6.85
C GLU A 115 2.89 -4.17 7.54
N ILE A 116 3.20 -5.35 8.11
CA ILE A 116 4.54 -5.66 8.66
C ILE A 116 5.62 -5.44 7.58
N VAL A 117 5.37 -5.97 6.38
CA VAL A 117 6.26 -5.82 5.23
C VAL A 117 6.44 -4.34 4.82
N SER A 118 5.39 -3.52 4.95
CA SER A 118 5.48 -2.09 4.65
C SER A 118 6.23 -1.29 5.73
N GLN A 119 6.24 -1.76 6.98
CA GLN A 119 6.99 -1.12 8.08
C GLN A 119 8.49 -1.36 7.99
N ASP A 120 8.89 -2.55 7.53
CA ASP A 120 10.28 -2.89 7.25
C ASP A 120 10.41 -3.56 5.87
N PRO A 121 10.47 -2.75 4.79
CA PRO A 121 10.59 -3.26 3.43
C PRO A 121 11.89 -4.04 3.17
N THR A 122 12.89 -3.95 4.05
CA THR A 122 14.19 -4.62 3.88
C THR A 122 14.16 -6.07 4.36
N ASN A 123 13.17 -6.44 5.19
CA ASN A 123 13.07 -7.78 5.74
C ASN A 123 12.42 -8.77 4.78
N ILE A 124 13.27 -9.45 4.02
CA ILE A 124 12.90 -10.45 3.00
C ILE A 124 12.03 -11.59 3.58
N GLU A 125 12.24 -11.99 4.83
CA GLU A 125 11.49 -13.11 5.44
C GLU A 125 10.00 -12.79 5.59
N GLU A 126 9.64 -11.52 5.83
CA GLU A 126 8.25 -11.08 5.95
C GLU A 126 7.51 -11.19 4.61
N TYR A 127 8.18 -10.94 3.49
CA TYR A 127 7.60 -11.17 2.16
C TYR A 127 7.34 -12.64 1.88
N LYS A 128 8.21 -13.54 2.36
CA LYS A 128 8.00 -14.99 2.23
C LYS A 128 6.77 -15.42 3.01
N LYS A 129 6.60 -14.95 4.25
CA LYS A 129 5.38 -15.19 5.05
C LYS A 129 4.13 -14.67 4.35
N LEU A 130 4.16 -13.41 3.88
CA LEU A 130 3.06 -12.82 3.11
C LEU A 130 2.69 -13.68 1.89
N SER A 131 3.70 -14.14 1.16
CA SER A 131 3.50 -14.97 -0.04
C SER A 131 2.91 -16.34 0.30
N LYS A 132 3.31 -16.95 1.42
CA LYS A 132 2.71 -18.20 1.93
C LYS A 132 1.24 -18.00 2.29
N ILE A 133 0.88 -16.91 2.96
CA ILE A 133 -0.52 -16.58 3.28
C ILE A 133 -1.34 -16.40 2.00
N LYS A 134 -0.84 -15.64 1.02
CA LYS A 134 -1.51 -15.46 -0.29
C LYS A 134 -1.69 -16.80 -1.04
N ILE A 135 -0.74 -17.73 -0.94
CA ILE A 135 -0.88 -19.08 -1.51
C ILE A 135 -1.98 -19.87 -0.80
N LYS A 136 -2.07 -19.81 0.54
CA LYS A 136 -3.16 -20.42 1.32
C LYS A 136 -4.53 -19.87 0.93
N LEU A 137 -4.62 -18.58 0.59
CA LEU A 137 -5.80 -17.93 0.03
C LEU A 137 -6.14 -18.35 -1.42
N GLY A 138 -5.34 -19.23 -2.04
CA GLY A 138 -5.55 -19.71 -3.40
C GLY A 138 -4.84 -18.90 -4.49
N ASN A 139 -4.11 -17.84 -4.14
CA ASN A 139 -3.33 -17.06 -5.10
C ASN A 139 -1.98 -17.74 -5.41
N LYS A 140 -2.00 -18.63 -6.41
CA LYS A 140 -0.82 -19.39 -6.87
C LYS A 140 0.00 -18.68 -7.95
N SER A 141 -0.40 -17.48 -8.39
CA SER A 141 0.34 -16.73 -9.42
C SER A 141 1.72 -16.30 -8.91
N VAL A 142 2.64 -15.98 -9.84
CA VAL A 142 3.95 -15.43 -9.48
C VAL A 142 3.76 -14.02 -8.93
N LYS A 143 4.29 -13.76 -7.73
CA LYS A 143 4.13 -12.47 -7.04
C LYS A 143 5.29 -11.54 -7.34
N VAL A 144 5.02 -10.25 -7.39
CA VAL A 144 6.04 -9.21 -7.47
C VAL A 144 5.82 -8.27 -6.31
N TYR A 145 6.87 -8.02 -5.55
CA TYR A 145 6.89 -7.04 -4.47
C TYR A 145 7.92 -5.97 -4.80
N VAL A 146 7.55 -4.71 -4.56
CA VAL A 146 8.40 -3.54 -4.76
C VAL A 146 8.27 -2.65 -3.53
N ASN A 147 9.37 -2.40 -2.82
CA ASN A 147 9.42 -1.51 -1.64
C ASN A 147 8.26 -1.71 -0.65
N GLY A 148 8.06 -2.95 -0.20
CA GLY A 148 7.02 -3.29 0.79
C GLY A 148 5.62 -3.46 0.21
N LYS A 149 5.41 -3.20 -1.08
CA LYS A 149 4.09 -3.24 -1.72
C LYS A 149 3.96 -4.43 -2.67
N THR A 150 2.79 -5.07 -2.67
CA THR A 150 2.45 -6.06 -3.70
C THR A 150 2.12 -5.33 -4.99
N LEU A 151 2.85 -5.61 -6.08
CA LEU A 151 2.57 -5.04 -7.39
C LEU A 151 1.54 -5.90 -8.11
N GLY A 152 0.34 -5.35 -8.29
CA GLY A 152 -0.71 -5.93 -9.13
C GLY A 152 -0.36 -5.76 -10.61
N THR A 153 0.55 -6.58 -11.13
CA THR A 153 0.89 -6.53 -12.55
C THR A 153 -0.20 -7.20 -13.37
N GLU A 154 -0.68 -6.53 -14.43
CA GLU A 154 -1.60 -7.14 -15.41
C GLU A 154 -1.03 -8.42 -16.05
N VAL A 155 0.31 -8.52 -16.11
CA VAL A 155 1.01 -9.71 -16.61
C VAL A 155 2.05 -10.15 -15.58
N SER A 156 1.87 -11.35 -15.05
CA SER A 156 2.79 -11.96 -14.08
C SER A 156 4.18 -12.19 -14.68
N PRO A 157 5.24 -12.18 -13.85
CA PRO A 157 6.56 -12.64 -14.27
C PRO A 157 6.53 -14.06 -14.84
N VAL A 158 7.49 -14.35 -15.71
CA VAL A 158 7.60 -15.63 -16.42
C VAL A 158 8.95 -16.25 -16.10
N VAL A 159 8.96 -17.48 -15.60
CA VAL A 159 10.19 -18.27 -15.47
C VAL A 159 10.34 -19.12 -16.73
N GLU A 160 11.46 -18.94 -17.44
CA GLU A 160 11.75 -19.66 -18.68
C GLU A 160 13.24 -20.00 -18.73
N SER A 161 13.57 -21.27 -18.98
CA SER A 161 14.95 -21.76 -19.12
C SER A 161 15.86 -21.32 -17.96
N GLY A 162 15.33 -21.43 -16.73
CA GLY A 162 16.04 -21.05 -15.50
C GLY A 162 16.20 -19.55 -15.25
N ARG A 163 15.55 -18.69 -16.05
CA ARG A 163 15.58 -17.23 -15.89
C ARG A 163 14.19 -16.68 -15.59
N THR A 164 14.12 -15.76 -14.63
CA THR A 164 12.91 -15.01 -14.35
C THR A 164 12.88 -13.75 -15.20
N PHE A 165 11.81 -13.59 -15.96
CA PHE A 165 11.51 -12.42 -16.75
C PHE A 165 10.41 -11.61 -16.09
N VAL A 166 10.57 -10.31 -16.03
CA VAL A 166 9.61 -9.40 -15.39
C VAL A 166 9.15 -8.29 -16.33
N PRO A 167 7.90 -7.80 -16.18
CA PRO A 167 7.40 -6.68 -16.98
C PRO A 167 8.18 -5.40 -16.65
N PHE A 168 9.01 -4.95 -17.58
CA PHE A 168 10.00 -3.91 -17.30
C PHE A 168 9.33 -2.58 -16.92
N ARG A 169 8.30 -2.17 -17.67
CA ARG A 169 7.57 -0.92 -17.42
C ARG A 169 6.90 -0.91 -16.05
N ALA A 170 6.09 -1.92 -15.74
CA ALA A 170 5.29 -1.95 -14.51
C ALA A 170 6.16 -1.84 -13.25
N ILE A 171 7.30 -2.53 -13.23
CA ILE A 171 8.23 -2.46 -12.09
C ILE A 171 8.96 -1.12 -12.07
N SER A 172 9.41 -0.62 -13.23
CA SER A 172 10.08 0.68 -13.31
C SER A 172 9.17 1.81 -12.81
N GLU A 173 7.90 1.83 -13.23
CA GLU A 173 6.92 2.83 -12.78
C GLU A 173 6.59 2.71 -11.29
N SER A 174 6.54 1.49 -10.74
CA SER A 174 6.38 1.29 -9.29
C SER A 174 7.58 1.74 -8.45
N LEU A 175 8.71 1.95 -9.12
CA LEU A 175 9.95 2.51 -8.59
C LEU A 175 10.06 4.01 -8.96
N ASP A 176 8.93 4.67 -9.27
CA ASP A 176 8.85 6.09 -9.64
C ASP A 176 9.69 6.48 -10.88
N ALA A 177 10.04 5.51 -11.74
CA ALA A 177 10.75 5.77 -12.97
C ALA A 177 9.80 6.18 -14.10
N ILE A 178 10.28 7.09 -14.97
CA ILE A 178 9.59 7.48 -16.19
C ILE A 178 9.98 6.50 -17.30
N VAL A 179 8.99 5.91 -17.97
CA VAL A 179 9.21 4.93 -19.04
C VAL A 179 8.64 5.44 -20.36
N THR A 180 9.49 5.58 -21.36
CA THR A 180 9.10 5.92 -22.73
C THR A 180 9.44 4.79 -23.70
N TYR A 181 8.73 4.72 -24.81
CA TYR A 181 8.98 3.75 -25.87
C TYR A 181 8.97 4.43 -27.22
N ASP A 182 10.05 4.26 -27.97
CA ASP A 182 10.16 4.69 -29.36
C ASP A 182 9.87 3.49 -30.27
N ASN A 183 8.79 3.60 -31.03
CA ASN A 183 8.33 2.55 -31.94
C ASN A 183 9.17 2.46 -33.23
N VAL A 184 9.91 3.50 -33.60
CA VAL A 184 10.79 3.52 -34.79
C VAL A 184 12.08 2.77 -34.46
N SER A 185 12.78 3.19 -33.41
CA SER A 185 14.02 2.55 -32.96
C SER A 185 13.80 1.26 -32.17
N LYS A 186 12.56 0.96 -31.79
CA LYS A 186 12.18 -0.17 -30.91
C LYS A 186 12.91 -0.11 -29.56
N THR A 187 13.14 1.10 -29.06
CA THR A 187 13.89 1.35 -27.83
C THR A 187 12.95 1.75 -26.69
N VAL A 188 13.07 1.04 -25.56
CA VAL A 188 12.52 1.46 -24.27
C VAL A 188 13.56 2.33 -23.59
N THR A 189 13.15 3.52 -23.14
CA THR A 189 13.98 4.37 -22.29
C THR A 189 13.34 4.49 -20.92
N VAL A 190 14.11 4.18 -19.88
CA VAL A 190 13.71 4.35 -18.47
C VAL A 190 14.59 5.41 -17.85
N THR A 191 13.98 6.34 -17.12
CA THR A 191 14.70 7.43 -16.45
C THR A 191 14.26 7.52 -14.99
N ARG A 192 15.22 7.51 -14.08
CA ARG A 192 14.99 7.56 -12.63
C ARG A 192 16.24 8.08 -11.92
N ASP A 193 16.12 9.08 -11.05
CA ASP A 193 17.22 9.53 -10.16
C ASP A 193 18.57 9.77 -10.88
N GLY A 194 18.53 10.35 -12.08
CA GLY A 194 19.71 10.58 -12.93
C GLY A 194 20.23 9.33 -13.67
N ILE A 195 19.64 8.16 -13.45
CA ILE A 195 19.87 6.94 -14.21
C ILE A 195 19.03 6.95 -15.50
N VAL A 196 19.69 6.76 -16.64
CA VAL A 196 19.05 6.61 -17.95
C VAL A 196 19.39 5.25 -18.53
N VAL A 197 18.39 4.40 -18.62
CA VAL A 197 18.49 3.06 -19.21
C VAL A 197 17.87 3.10 -20.60
N LYS A 198 18.61 2.63 -21.62
CA LYS A 198 18.08 2.40 -22.97
C LYS A 198 18.21 0.94 -23.32
N LEU A 199 17.07 0.32 -23.67
CA LEU A 199 16.99 -1.07 -24.08
C LEU A 199 16.34 -1.14 -25.45
N THR A 200 17.08 -1.61 -26.44
CA THR A 200 16.53 -1.92 -27.77
C THR A 200 16.00 -3.35 -27.79
N LEU A 201 14.76 -3.54 -28.23
CA LEU A 201 14.13 -4.86 -28.27
C LEU A 201 14.92 -5.84 -29.15
N GLY A 202 15.04 -7.08 -28.69
CA GLY A 202 15.82 -8.12 -29.38
C GLY A 202 17.34 -7.99 -29.23
N SER A 203 17.84 -6.86 -28.75
CA SER A 203 19.26 -6.69 -28.42
C SER A 203 19.60 -7.31 -27.07
N LYS A 204 20.78 -7.94 -26.97
CA LYS A 204 21.40 -8.28 -25.69
C LYS A 204 22.18 -7.11 -25.09
N ILE A 205 22.37 -6.03 -25.84
CA ILE A 205 23.08 -4.84 -25.38
C ILE A 205 22.06 -3.77 -25.05
N ALA A 206 22.12 -3.28 -23.82
CA ALA A 206 21.46 -2.08 -23.34
C ALA A 206 22.51 -1.05 -22.95
N THR A 207 22.09 0.17 -22.63
CA THR A 207 22.98 1.18 -22.03
C THR A 207 22.41 1.68 -20.71
N ILE A 208 23.26 1.83 -19.69
CA ILE A 208 22.95 2.52 -18.44
C ILE A 208 23.87 3.73 -18.37
N ASN A 209 23.29 4.94 -18.32
CA ASN A 209 24.05 6.21 -18.33
C ASN A 209 25.06 6.29 -19.48
N GLY A 210 24.65 5.81 -20.66
CA GLY A 210 25.49 5.78 -21.87
C GLY A 210 26.54 4.67 -21.90
N LYS A 211 26.76 3.93 -20.80
CA LYS A 211 27.67 2.77 -20.76
C LYS A 211 26.96 1.51 -21.21
N ALA A 212 27.56 0.76 -22.12
CA ALA A 212 27.00 -0.50 -22.60
C ALA A 212 26.99 -1.57 -21.51
N VAL A 213 25.86 -2.28 -21.39
CA VAL A 213 25.67 -3.41 -20.47
C VAL A 213 25.04 -4.56 -21.24
N THR A 214 25.60 -5.76 -21.06
CA THR A 214 25.17 -6.97 -21.75
C THR A 214 24.19 -7.75 -20.86
N LEU A 215 22.97 -7.94 -21.36
CA LEU A 215 21.98 -8.85 -20.79
C LEU A 215 22.39 -10.30 -21.05
N ASP A 216 22.13 -11.16 -20.07
CA ASP A 216 22.33 -12.60 -20.20
C ASP A 216 21.42 -13.25 -21.26
N VAL A 217 20.23 -12.68 -21.45
CA VAL A 217 19.30 -12.99 -22.52
C VAL A 217 18.59 -11.71 -22.97
N ALA A 218 18.34 -11.59 -24.28
CA ALA A 218 17.69 -10.40 -24.82
C ALA A 218 16.30 -10.20 -24.20
N GLY A 219 15.92 -8.93 -24.02
CA GLY A 219 14.56 -8.57 -23.65
C GLY A 219 13.57 -9.07 -24.73
N LYS A 220 12.40 -9.53 -24.29
CA LYS A 220 11.38 -10.10 -25.17
C LYS A 220 10.06 -9.37 -25.05
N VAL A 221 9.25 -9.44 -26.10
CA VAL A 221 7.87 -8.94 -26.07
C VAL A 221 6.93 -10.11 -25.85
N LYS A 222 6.07 -10.03 -24.85
CA LYS A 222 5.00 -10.98 -24.60
C LYS A 222 3.74 -10.22 -24.23
N SER A 223 2.61 -10.54 -24.86
CA SER A 223 1.32 -9.89 -24.60
C SER A 223 1.39 -8.36 -24.69
N ASN A 224 2.11 -7.84 -25.70
CA ASN A 224 2.34 -6.40 -25.88
C ASN A 224 2.99 -5.70 -24.67
N ARG A 225 3.84 -6.42 -23.94
CA ARG A 225 4.66 -5.91 -22.83
C ARG A 225 6.11 -6.34 -23.02
N VAL A 226 7.03 -5.47 -22.63
CA VAL A 226 8.46 -5.75 -22.66
C VAL A 226 8.85 -6.44 -21.37
N PHE A 227 9.49 -7.61 -21.53
CA PHE A 227 10.00 -8.43 -20.46
C PHE A 227 11.52 -8.42 -20.49
N VAL A 228 12.13 -8.20 -19.32
CA VAL A 228 13.58 -8.21 -19.14
C VAL A 228 13.98 -9.24 -18.10
N PRO A 229 15.21 -9.77 -18.16
CA PRO A 229 15.75 -10.59 -17.07
C PRO A 229 15.72 -9.82 -15.76
N LEU A 230 15.26 -10.48 -14.69
CA LEU A 230 15.15 -9.90 -13.36
C LEU A 230 16.51 -9.34 -12.85
N ARG A 231 17.63 -9.97 -13.24
CA ARG A 231 18.98 -9.50 -12.91
C ARG A 231 19.32 -8.18 -13.60
N PHE A 232 18.95 -8.02 -14.87
CA PHE A 232 19.20 -6.77 -15.59
C PHE A 232 18.45 -5.61 -14.93
N LEU A 233 17.19 -5.82 -14.51
CA LEU A 233 16.43 -4.81 -13.78
C LEU A 233 17.20 -4.34 -12.52
N SER A 234 17.77 -5.27 -11.77
CA SER A 234 18.56 -5.01 -10.55
C SER A 234 19.70 -4.02 -10.81
N GLU A 235 20.49 -4.29 -11.84
CA GLU A 235 21.61 -3.44 -12.25
C GLU A 235 21.14 -2.11 -12.88
N ALA A 236 20.07 -2.16 -13.68
CA ALA A 236 19.54 -1.04 -14.42
C ALA A 236 18.94 0.06 -13.53
N LEU A 237 18.29 -0.31 -12.43
CA LEU A 237 17.55 0.62 -11.56
C LEU A 237 18.14 0.72 -10.15
N ASN A 238 19.34 0.18 -9.95
CA ASN A 238 20.04 0.16 -8.66
C ASN A 238 19.20 -0.41 -7.51
N THR A 239 18.53 -1.54 -7.74
CA THR A 239 17.71 -2.22 -6.73
C THR A 239 18.42 -3.47 -6.19
N ASN A 240 18.06 -3.92 -5.01
CA ASN A 240 18.31 -5.25 -4.51
C ASN A 240 17.16 -6.17 -4.94
N VAL A 241 17.48 -7.34 -5.49
CA VAL A 241 16.47 -8.22 -6.09
C VAL A 241 16.67 -9.65 -5.63
N THR A 242 15.62 -10.21 -5.02
CA THR A 242 15.59 -11.58 -4.51
C THR A 242 14.48 -12.35 -5.21
N TRP A 243 14.81 -13.57 -5.67
CA TRP A 243 13.82 -14.52 -6.14
C TRP A 243 13.60 -15.60 -5.09
N ASP A 244 12.39 -15.69 -4.56
CA ASP A 244 11.99 -16.77 -3.67
C ASP A 244 11.35 -17.91 -4.47
N LYS A 245 12.04 -19.06 -4.49
CA LYS A 245 11.59 -20.24 -5.24
C LYS A 245 10.40 -20.94 -4.59
N GLU A 246 10.34 -20.94 -3.25
CA GLU A 246 9.29 -21.65 -2.50
C GLU A 246 7.91 -21.06 -2.80
N THR A 247 7.82 -19.73 -2.82
CA THR A 247 6.55 -19.02 -3.03
C THR A 247 6.38 -18.48 -4.44
N SER A 248 7.39 -18.66 -5.31
CA SER A 248 7.48 -18.09 -6.65
C SER A 248 7.23 -16.58 -6.63
N SER A 249 8.13 -15.87 -5.96
CA SER A 249 8.01 -14.43 -5.72
C SER A 249 9.28 -13.68 -6.09
N ALA A 250 9.13 -12.58 -6.83
CA ALA A 250 10.20 -11.61 -7.04
C ALA A 250 10.05 -10.48 -6.02
N ILE A 251 11.06 -10.26 -5.19
CA ILE A 251 11.13 -9.21 -4.17
C ILE A 251 12.17 -8.20 -4.65
N ILE A 252 11.74 -6.97 -4.88
CA ILE A 252 12.57 -5.87 -5.38
C ILE A 252 12.54 -4.78 -4.31
N ILE A 253 13.72 -4.40 -3.84
CA ILE A 253 13.91 -3.38 -2.82
C ILE A 253 14.84 -2.35 -3.44
N ASP A 254 14.44 -1.10 -3.44
CA ASP A 254 15.31 -0.01 -3.84
C ASP A 254 16.43 0.17 -2.82
N LYS A 255 17.68 0.22 -3.28
CA LYS A 255 18.84 0.43 -2.39
C LYS A 255 18.82 1.78 -1.70
N ASN A 256 18.10 2.77 -2.23
CA ASN A 256 17.89 4.04 -1.55
C ASN A 256 16.99 3.90 -0.30
N THR A 257 16.28 2.78 -0.14
CA THR A 257 15.47 2.47 1.06
C THR A 257 16.32 1.90 2.20
N GLU A 258 17.56 1.46 1.92
CA GLU A 258 18.49 0.90 2.91
C GLU A 258 19.37 1.99 3.59
N ALA A 259 19.19 3.27 3.22
CA ALA A 259 20.05 4.40 3.62
C ALA A 259 19.38 5.37 4.61
#